data_AF-A0A845Z9V3-F1
#
_entry.id   AF-A0A845Z9V3-F1
#
_cell.length_a   1.000
_cell.length_b   1.000
_cell.length_c   1.000
_cell.angle_alpha   90.00
_cell.angle_beta   90.00
_cell.angle_gamma   90.00
#
_symmetry.space_group_name_H-M   'P 1'
#
loop_
_entity.id
_entity.type
_entity.pdbx_description
1 polymer ?
#
loop_
_entity_poly.entity_id
_entity_poly.type
_entity_poly.pdbx_seq_one_letter_code
_entity_poly.pdbx_strand_id
1 'polypeptide(L)'
;MTAELRDGIREIADSNPTLLQNAGFILYNKLQSEEPRDVETFAKDFLAATEHFFQDIWQLSNEEEKAILMLIALSRLKGRLPRTKKRYDLGNIDIIFSQKEQKFNDLEERGIIISNKTEDKKIYSFASSLMEWWVIQEVKNSNDEELKNREKTFLNLMNHRQLERVKNVIRVLWENREDVASVVEWIYELVL
;
A
#
# COMPACT_ATOMS: atom_id res chain seq x y z
N MET A 1 -25.92 -0.10 10.50
CA MET A 1 -24.61 0.27 9.92
C MET A 1 -24.76 1.65 9.31
N THR A 2 -23.95 2.62 9.71
CA THR A 2 -23.97 3.98 9.14
C THR A 2 -23.36 3.95 7.72
N ALA A 3 -23.66 4.97 6.90
CA ALA A 3 -23.08 5.08 5.56
C ALA A 3 -21.55 5.26 5.64
N GLU A 4 -21.08 6.09 6.57
CA GLU A 4 -19.66 6.36 6.82
C GLU A 4 -18.88 5.09 7.18
N LEU A 5 -19.41 4.24 8.06
CA LEU A 5 -18.75 2.98 8.45
C LEU A 5 -18.68 1.99 7.28
N ARG A 6 -19.75 1.90 6.50
CA ARG A 6 -19.78 1.03 5.31
C ARG A 6 -18.76 1.50 4.26
N ASP A 7 -18.68 2.80 4.05
CA ASP A 7 -17.79 3.38 3.05
C ASP A 7 -16.33 3.28 3.50
N GLY A 8 -16.04 3.46 4.79
CA GLY A 8 -14.73 3.18 5.39
C GLY A 8 -14.32 1.71 5.28
N ILE A 9 -15.22 0.76 5.56
CA ILE A 9 -14.96 -0.68 5.37
C ILE A 9 -14.65 -0.98 3.91
N ARG A 10 -15.45 -0.42 2.98
CA ARG A 10 -15.20 -0.56 1.55
C ARG A 10 -13.86 0.00 1.13
N GLU A 11 -13.33 1.02 1.77
CA GLU A 11 -12.05 1.60 1.36
C GLU A 11 -10.84 0.85 1.97
N ILE A 12 -10.98 0.36 3.21
CA ILE A 12 -9.91 -0.35 3.93
C ILE A 12 -9.79 -1.80 3.47
N ALA A 13 -10.91 -2.51 3.37
CA ALA A 13 -10.96 -3.90 2.89
C ALA A 13 -10.99 -3.99 1.36
N ASP A 14 -11.58 -2.98 0.71
CA ASP A 14 -11.76 -2.87 -0.74
C ASP A 14 -12.19 -4.20 -1.37
N SER A 15 -11.38 -4.73 -2.28
CA SER A 15 -11.74 -5.89 -3.08
C SER A 15 -11.19 -7.19 -2.48
N ASN A 16 -10.62 -7.15 -1.27
CA ASN A 16 -10.01 -8.32 -0.63
C ASN A 16 -11.04 -9.12 0.20
N PRO A 17 -11.40 -10.37 -0.19
CA PRO A 17 -12.43 -11.14 0.49
C PRO A 17 -12.11 -11.48 1.95
N THR A 18 -10.85 -11.75 2.26
CA THR A 18 -10.39 -12.08 3.63
C THR A 18 -10.57 -10.88 4.55
N LEU A 19 -10.22 -9.68 4.06
CA LEU A 19 -10.42 -8.43 4.80
C LEU A 19 -11.91 -8.13 5.00
N LEU A 20 -12.75 -8.33 3.98
CA LEU A 20 -14.20 -8.18 4.11
C LEU A 20 -14.81 -9.16 5.12
N GLN A 21 -14.31 -10.40 5.18
CA GLN A 21 -14.76 -11.38 6.16
C GLN A 21 -14.40 -10.96 7.59
N ASN A 22 -13.17 -10.49 7.82
CA ASN A 22 -12.75 -9.95 9.12
C ASN A 22 -13.58 -8.73 9.52
N ALA A 23 -13.84 -7.81 8.59
CA ALA A 23 -14.69 -6.65 8.82
C ALA A 23 -16.10 -7.08 9.24
N GLY A 24 -16.68 -8.06 8.55
CA GLY A 24 -17.99 -8.62 8.88
C GLY A 24 -18.03 -9.26 10.27
N PHE A 25 -17.00 -10.00 10.65
CA PHE A 25 -16.89 -10.63 11.97
C PHE A 25 -16.80 -9.58 13.10
N ILE A 26 -15.97 -8.56 12.94
CA ILE A 26 -15.83 -7.47 13.92
C ILE A 26 -17.16 -6.72 14.07
N LEU A 27 -17.81 -6.38 12.94
CA LEU A 27 -19.13 -5.74 12.96
C LEU A 27 -20.17 -6.60 13.69
N TYR A 28 -20.19 -7.90 13.44
CA TYR A 28 -21.13 -8.83 14.09
C TYR A 28 -20.93 -8.84 15.61
N ASN A 29 -19.68 -8.92 16.09
CA ASN A 29 -19.39 -8.94 17.53
C ASN A 29 -19.82 -7.63 18.21
N LYS A 30 -19.54 -6.47 17.60
CA LYS A 30 -19.98 -5.17 18.13
C LYS A 30 -21.50 -5.01 18.17
N LEU A 31 -22.22 -5.65 17.25
CA LEU A 31 -23.69 -5.69 17.30
C LEU A 31 -24.21 -6.51 18.48
N GLN A 32 -23.46 -7.52 18.94
CA GLN A 32 -23.84 -8.38 20.06
C GLN A 32 -23.46 -7.77 21.42
N SER A 33 -22.36 -7.00 21.49
CA SER A 33 -21.80 -6.48 22.75
C SER A 33 -22.25 -5.08 23.16
N GLU A 34 -23.16 -4.44 22.41
CA GLU A 34 -23.56 -3.02 22.58
C GLU A 34 -22.39 -2.02 22.56
N GLU A 35 -21.22 -2.43 22.06
CA GLU A 35 -20.05 -1.58 21.92
C GLU A 35 -20.29 -0.39 20.97
N PRO A 36 -19.53 0.71 21.15
CA PRO A 36 -19.51 1.81 20.20
C PRO A 36 -19.25 1.32 18.77
N ARG A 37 -20.07 1.80 17.84
CA ARG A 37 -20.01 1.51 16.40
C ARG A 37 -19.52 2.72 15.60
N ASP A 38 -18.69 3.54 16.23
CA ASP A 38 -17.97 4.60 15.55
C ASP A 38 -16.87 4.02 14.67
N VAL A 39 -16.48 4.81 13.68
CA VAL A 39 -15.56 4.39 12.63
C VAL A 39 -14.14 4.22 13.19
N GLU A 40 -13.78 5.03 14.19
CA GLU A 40 -12.47 5.07 14.83
C GLU A 40 -12.15 3.76 15.57
N THR A 41 -13.07 3.34 16.44
CA THR A 41 -12.95 2.08 17.19
C THR A 41 -12.96 0.89 16.24
N PHE A 42 -13.80 0.92 15.19
CA PHE A 42 -13.83 -0.15 14.21
C PHE A 42 -12.49 -0.31 13.49
N ALA A 43 -11.88 0.77 13.01
CA ALA A 43 -10.66 0.63 12.22
C ALA A 43 -9.44 0.28 13.09
N LYS A 44 -9.40 0.68 14.37
CA LYS A 44 -8.46 0.15 15.37
C LYS A 44 -8.52 -1.36 15.47
N ASP A 45 -9.70 -1.90 15.74
CA ASP A 45 -9.92 -3.34 15.90
C ASP A 45 -9.63 -4.07 14.58
N PHE A 46 -10.01 -3.46 13.46
CA PHE A 46 -9.77 -4.01 12.13
C PHE A 46 -8.27 -4.09 11.82
N LEU A 47 -7.50 -3.03 12.08
CA LEU A 47 -6.05 -3.06 11.91
C LEU A 47 -5.41 -4.11 12.81
N ALA A 48 -5.74 -4.13 14.11
CA ALA A 48 -5.19 -5.12 15.04
C ALA A 48 -5.51 -6.56 14.62
N ALA A 49 -6.73 -6.79 14.12
CA ALA A 49 -7.15 -8.10 13.63
C ALA A 49 -6.51 -8.48 12.30
N THR A 50 -6.02 -7.54 11.49
CA THR A 50 -5.54 -7.81 10.13
C THR A 50 -4.05 -7.55 9.91
N GLU A 51 -3.36 -6.96 10.88
CA GLU A 51 -1.92 -6.65 10.80
C GLU A 51 -1.08 -7.87 10.42
N HIS A 52 -1.36 -9.02 11.05
CA HIS A 52 -0.66 -10.27 10.79
C HIS A 52 -0.79 -10.72 9.32
N PHE A 53 -1.93 -10.47 8.65
CA PHE A 53 -2.07 -10.79 7.23
C PHE A 53 -1.08 -9.99 6.38
N PHE A 54 -0.90 -8.70 6.67
CA PHE A 54 0.04 -7.87 5.91
C PHE A 54 1.50 -8.25 6.18
N GLN A 55 1.81 -8.55 7.44
CA GLN A 55 3.13 -9.07 7.84
C GLN A 55 3.43 -10.40 7.13
N ASP A 56 2.48 -11.34 7.12
CA ASP A 56 2.61 -12.64 6.45
C ASP A 56 2.77 -12.47 4.94
N ILE A 57 1.95 -11.64 4.30
CA ILE A 57 2.09 -11.32 2.87
C ILE A 57 3.49 -10.80 2.56
N TRP A 58 4.01 -9.88 3.37
CA TRP A 58 5.34 -9.33 3.16
C TRP A 58 6.44 -10.37 3.38
N GLN A 59 6.36 -11.17 4.44
CA GLN A 59 7.37 -12.20 4.74
C GLN A 59 7.40 -13.32 3.70
N LEU A 60 6.22 -13.72 3.20
CA LEU A 60 6.08 -14.72 2.15
C LEU A 60 6.39 -14.18 0.75
N SER A 61 6.43 -12.86 0.59
CA SER A 61 6.84 -12.25 -0.67
C SER A 61 8.34 -12.42 -0.89
N ASN A 62 8.72 -12.82 -2.09
CA ASN A 62 10.14 -12.81 -2.47
C ASN A 62 10.65 -11.37 -2.66
N GLU A 63 11.96 -11.18 -2.78
CA GLU A 63 12.53 -9.84 -2.90
C GLU A 63 12.03 -9.07 -4.12
N GLU A 64 11.80 -9.75 -5.25
CA GLU A 64 11.26 -9.11 -6.47
C GLU A 64 9.82 -8.65 -6.26
N GLU A 65 8.99 -9.46 -5.60
CA GLU A 65 7.62 -9.10 -5.22
C GLU A 65 7.59 -7.92 -4.26
N LYS A 66 8.43 -7.91 -3.22
CA LYS A 66 8.57 -6.76 -2.31
C LYS A 66 8.94 -5.50 -3.07
N ALA A 67 9.89 -5.59 -4.01
CA ALA A 67 10.27 -4.46 -4.86
C ALA A 67 9.11 -3.98 -5.73
N ILE A 68 8.29 -4.87 -6.26
CA ILE A 68 7.07 -4.54 -7.01
C ILE A 68 6.05 -3.81 -6.11
N LEU A 69 5.76 -4.35 -4.93
CA LEU A 69 4.83 -3.74 -3.98
C LEU A 69 5.29 -2.33 -3.58
N MET A 70 6.59 -2.16 -3.30
CA MET A 70 7.18 -0.85 -3.03
C MET A 70 6.96 0.11 -4.22
N LEU A 71 7.17 -0.33 -5.46
CA LEU A 71 6.99 0.54 -6.64
C LEU A 71 5.54 0.96 -6.85
N ILE A 72 4.59 0.05 -6.64
CA ILE A 72 3.15 0.37 -6.71
C ILE A 72 2.82 1.42 -5.65
N ALA A 73 3.25 1.21 -4.40
CA ALA A 73 3.02 2.14 -3.29
C ALA A 73 3.60 3.53 -3.59
N LEU A 74 4.84 3.59 -4.07
CA LEU A 74 5.48 4.85 -4.46
C LEU A 74 4.75 5.54 -5.62
N SER A 75 4.33 4.80 -6.65
CA SER A 75 3.60 5.37 -7.79
C SER A 75 2.26 5.99 -7.35
N ARG A 76 1.56 5.32 -6.43
CA ARG A 76 0.26 5.79 -5.90
C ARG A 76 0.39 6.96 -4.93
N LEU A 77 1.49 7.02 -4.18
CA LEU A 77 1.77 8.14 -3.28
C LEU A 77 2.12 9.43 -4.04
N LYS A 78 2.54 9.32 -5.31
CA LYS A 78 2.80 10.47 -6.19
C LYS A 78 1.58 11.38 -6.27
N GLY A 79 1.80 12.66 -5.95
CA GLY A 79 0.75 13.68 -6.02
C GLY A 79 -0.16 13.76 -4.80
N ARG A 80 -0.09 12.78 -3.87
CA ARG A 80 -0.76 12.84 -2.58
C ARG A 80 0.05 13.64 -1.55
N LEU A 81 1.38 13.71 -1.69
CA LEU A 81 2.28 14.52 -0.84
C LEU A 81 2.32 16.01 -1.27
N PRO A 82 1.65 16.93 -0.56
CA PRO A 82 1.51 18.32 -1.02
C PRO A 82 2.83 19.11 -0.92
N ARG A 83 3.63 18.90 0.13
CA ARG A 83 4.87 19.67 0.37
C ARG A 83 6.05 19.21 -0.48
N THR A 84 6.11 17.93 -0.84
CA THR A 84 7.24 17.35 -1.59
C THR A 84 6.93 17.10 -3.07
N LYS A 85 5.75 17.53 -3.56
CA LYS A 85 5.27 17.31 -4.94
C LYS A 85 6.29 17.64 -6.04
N LYS A 86 7.13 18.66 -5.83
CA LYS A 86 8.19 19.06 -6.81
C LYS A 86 9.43 18.16 -6.80
N ARG A 87 9.73 17.51 -5.68
CA ARG A 87 10.89 16.62 -5.50
C ARG A 87 10.53 15.15 -5.72
N TYR A 88 9.23 14.85 -5.78
CA TYR A 88 8.70 13.51 -5.96
C TYR A 88 8.47 13.18 -7.46
N ASP A 89 9.54 12.79 -8.15
CA ASP A 89 9.47 12.38 -9.56
C ASP A 89 9.93 10.92 -9.79
N LEU A 90 8.96 10.05 -10.03
CA LEU A 90 9.18 8.66 -10.47
C LEU A 90 9.27 8.54 -12.00
N GLY A 91 9.10 9.63 -12.75
CA GLY A 91 8.94 9.61 -14.20
C GLY A 91 7.75 8.75 -14.63
N ASN A 92 7.95 7.96 -15.69
CA ASN A 92 6.98 7.00 -16.22
C ASN A 92 7.22 5.60 -15.67
N ILE A 93 7.28 5.45 -14.34
CA ILE A 93 7.50 4.16 -13.68
C ILE A 93 6.41 3.14 -14.06
N ASP A 94 5.19 3.61 -14.35
CA ASP A 94 4.06 2.78 -14.81
C ASP A 94 4.37 1.98 -16.08
N ILE A 95 5.29 2.45 -16.93
CA ILE A 95 5.72 1.71 -18.14
C ILE A 95 6.38 0.38 -17.75
N ILE A 96 7.09 0.34 -16.62
CA ILE A 96 7.70 -0.92 -16.12
C ILE A 96 6.60 -1.94 -15.84
N PHE A 97 5.48 -1.49 -15.28
CA PHE A 97 4.38 -2.38 -14.93
C PHE A 97 3.79 -3.05 -16.17
N SER A 98 3.60 -2.30 -17.26
CA SER A 98 3.12 -2.85 -18.54
C SER A 98 4.16 -3.71 -19.27
N GLN A 99 5.46 -3.44 -19.11
CA GLN A 99 6.52 -4.24 -19.76
C GLN A 99 6.82 -5.55 -19.04
N LYS A 100 6.43 -5.65 -17.76
CA LYS A 100 6.79 -6.76 -16.88
C LYS A 100 5.57 -7.44 -16.27
N GLU A 101 4.40 -7.39 -16.91
CA GLU A 101 3.13 -7.89 -16.38
C GLU A 101 3.21 -9.30 -15.79
N GLN A 102 3.97 -10.21 -16.41
CA GLN A 102 4.18 -11.57 -15.90
C GLN A 102 4.72 -11.61 -14.46
N LYS A 103 5.51 -10.62 -14.05
CA LYS A 103 6.04 -10.49 -12.68
C LYS A 103 4.99 -10.08 -11.65
N PHE A 104 3.83 -9.61 -12.11
CA PHE A 104 2.72 -9.13 -11.27
C PHE A 104 1.61 -10.17 -11.14
N ASN A 105 1.57 -11.17 -12.03
CA ASN A 105 0.50 -12.17 -12.08
C ASN A 105 0.32 -12.90 -10.76
N ASP A 106 1.40 -13.35 -10.12
CA ASP A 106 1.29 -14.10 -8.87
C ASP A 106 0.75 -13.24 -7.72
N LEU A 107 1.16 -11.96 -7.63
CA LEU A 107 0.59 -11.01 -6.66
C LEU A 107 -0.89 -10.71 -6.94
N GLU A 108 -1.28 -10.67 -8.21
CA GLU A 108 -2.65 -10.43 -8.65
C GLU A 108 -3.55 -11.65 -8.40
N GLU A 109 -3.08 -12.86 -8.70
CA GLU A 109 -3.77 -14.13 -8.44
C GLU A 109 -3.97 -14.38 -6.94
N ARG A 110 -2.99 -13.97 -6.11
CA ARG A 110 -3.11 -13.98 -4.63
C ARG A 110 -4.00 -12.87 -4.07
N GLY A 111 -4.52 -11.96 -4.90
CA GLY A 111 -5.39 -10.87 -4.47
C GLY A 111 -4.70 -9.82 -3.59
N ILE A 112 -3.37 -9.69 -3.70
CA ILE A 112 -2.59 -8.66 -2.99
C ILE A 112 -2.68 -7.33 -3.75
N ILE A 113 -2.65 -7.42 -5.08
CA ILE A 113 -2.83 -6.30 -6.00
C ILE A 113 -3.99 -6.59 -6.94
N ILE A 114 -4.56 -5.53 -7.49
CA ILE A 114 -5.55 -5.57 -8.56
C ILE A 114 -5.03 -4.78 -9.75
N SER A 115 -5.60 -5.04 -10.92
CA SER A 115 -5.32 -4.26 -12.10
C SER A 115 -6.57 -3.73 -12.76
N ASN A 116 -6.45 -2.53 -13.33
CA ASN A 116 -7.45 -1.94 -14.19
C ASN A 116 -6.84 -1.73 -15.58
N LYS A 117 -7.52 -2.23 -16.61
CA LYS A 117 -7.13 -1.97 -18.00
C LYS A 117 -7.73 -0.64 -18.44
N THR A 118 -6.86 0.28 -18.83
CA THR A 118 -7.22 1.47 -19.61
C THR A 118 -6.89 1.23 -21.08
N GLU A 119 -7.38 2.07 -22.00
CA GLU A 119 -7.13 1.92 -23.45
C GLU A 119 -5.62 1.83 -23.78
N ASP A 120 -4.77 2.52 -23.00
CA ASP A 120 -3.33 2.63 -23.28
C ASP A 120 -2.43 1.77 -22.38
N LYS A 121 -2.90 1.34 -21.20
CA LYS A 121 -2.07 0.61 -20.22
C LYS A 121 -2.86 -0.16 -19.17
N LYS A 122 -2.25 -1.23 -18.65
CA LYS A 122 -2.65 -1.91 -17.41
C LYS A 122 -2.08 -1.13 -16.22
N ILE A 123 -2.95 -0.67 -15.33
CA ILE A 123 -2.60 0.08 -14.12
C ILE A 123 -2.78 -0.87 -12.93
N TYR A 124 -1.75 -1.00 -12.10
CA TYR A 124 -1.79 -1.81 -10.89
C TYR A 124 -2.02 -0.94 -9.65
N SER A 125 -2.78 -1.46 -8.70
CA SER A 125 -3.00 -0.88 -7.37
C SER A 125 -3.10 -1.99 -6.34
N PHE A 126 -2.98 -1.66 -5.05
CA PHE A 126 -3.25 -2.63 -4.00
C PHE A 126 -4.73 -3.01 -4.00
N ALA A 127 -5.03 -4.26 -3.62
CA ALA A 127 -6.39 -4.72 -3.36
C ALA A 127 -6.93 -4.23 -2.01
N SER A 128 -6.07 -3.61 -1.18
CA SER A 128 -6.40 -3.04 0.12
C SER A 128 -5.57 -1.78 0.36
N SER A 129 -6.26 -0.69 0.72
CA SER A 129 -5.61 0.56 1.12
C SER A 129 -4.76 0.40 2.39
N LEU A 130 -5.11 -0.58 3.26
CA LEU A 130 -4.35 -0.88 4.47
C LEU A 130 -3.04 -1.62 4.15
N MET A 131 -3.05 -2.50 3.14
CA MET A 131 -1.82 -3.10 2.63
C MET A 131 -0.92 -2.05 1.97
N GLU A 132 -1.49 -1.13 1.17
CA GLU A 132 -0.74 0.00 0.59
C GLU A 132 -0.05 0.81 1.70
N TRP A 133 -0.80 1.13 2.75
CA TRP A 133 -0.29 1.82 3.93
C TRP A 133 0.86 1.09 4.60
N TRP A 134 0.70 -0.21 4.84
CA TRP A 134 1.69 -1.04 5.51
C TRP A 134 3.01 -1.05 4.73
N VAL A 135 2.94 -1.21 3.40
CA VAL A 135 4.11 -1.14 2.52
C VAL A 135 4.75 0.26 2.53
N ILE A 136 3.96 1.34 2.60
CA ILE A 136 4.50 2.70 2.76
C ILE A 136 5.28 2.83 4.07
N GLN A 137 4.80 2.22 5.17
CA GLN A 137 5.55 2.23 6.45
C GLN A 137 6.86 1.45 6.34
N GLU A 138 6.89 0.31 5.66
CA GLU A 138 8.13 -0.44 5.41
C GLU A 138 9.15 0.41 4.64
N VAL A 139 8.72 1.09 3.57
CA VAL A 139 9.59 2.00 2.82
C VAL A 139 10.09 3.12 3.72
N LYS A 140 9.19 3.76 4.47
CA LYS A 140 9.50 4.90 5.35
C LYS A 140 10.49 4.54 6.45
N ASN A 141 10.35 3.35 7.04
CA ASN A 141 11.15 2.89 8.16
C ASN A 141 12.47 2.24 7.74
N SER A 142 12.63 1.93 6.44
CA SER A 142 13.89 1.42 5.91
C SER A 142 15.04 2.44 5.93
N ASN A 143 16.27 1.97 5.67
CA ASN A 143 17.48 2.79 5.65
C ASN A 143 18.32 2.61 4.36
N ASP A 144 19.38 3.43 4.20
CA ASP A 144 20.24 3.41 3.00
C ASP A 144 20.92 2.05 2.78
N GLU A 145 21.24 1.28 3.83
CA GLU A 145 21.86 -0.05 3.71
C GLU A 145 20.88 -1.07 3.15
N GLU A 146 19.65 -1.08 3.65
CA GLU A 146 18.56 -1.91 3.12
C GLU A 146 18.21 -1.54 1.69
N LEU A 147 18.16 -0.24 1.38
CA LEU A 147 17.94 0.24 0.02
C LEU A 147 19.06 -0.23 -0.92
N LYS A 148 20.32 -0.14 -0.49
CA LYS A 148 21.48 -0.61 -1.25
C LYS A 148 21.43 -2.12 -1.50
N ASN A 149 21.03 -2.91 -0.50
CA ASN A 149 20.86 -4.35 -0.65
C ASN A 149 19.77 -4.72 -1.67
N ARG A 150 18.73 -3.88 -1.80
CA ARG A 150 17.62 -4.06 -2.76
C ARG A 150 17.91 -3.51 -4.17
N GLU A 151 19.00 -2.78 -4.39
CA GLU A 151 19.32 -2.18 -5.70
C GLU A 151 19.38 -3.23 -6.82
N LYS A 152 20.01 -4.38 -6.55
CA LYS A 152 20.10 -5.46 -7.53
C LYS A 152 18.72 -5.96 -7.94
N THR A 153 17.80 -6.06 -7.00
CA THR A 153 16.43 -6.49 -7.24
C THR A 153 15.66 -5.46 -8.05
N PHE A 154 15.79 -4.17 -7.74
CA PHE A 154 15.20 -3.12 -8.56
C PHE A 154 15.75 -3.10 -9.99
N LEU A 155 17.05 -3.40 -10.18
CA LEU A 155 17.65 -3.50 -11.52
C LEU A 155 17.09 -4.66 -12.36
N ASN A 156 16.48 -5.68 -11.74
CA ASN A 156 15.74 -6.73 -12.47
C ASN A 156 14.40 -6.21 -13.04
N LEU A 157 13.91 -5.08 -12.54
CA LEU A 157 12.66 -4.46 -12.93
C LEU A 157 12.87 -3.24 -13.83
N MET A 158 13.95 -2.48 -13.61
CA MET A 158 14.16 -1.18 -14.24
C MET A 158 15.63 -0.91 -14.58
N ASN A 159 15.90 0.10 -15.42
CA ASN A 159 17.28 0.50 -15.72
C ASN A 159 17.87 1.40 -14.61
N HIS A 160 19.19 1.59 -14.64
CA HIS A 160 19.92 2.43 -13.67
C HIS A 160 19.36 3.85 -13.52
N ARG A 161 18.94 4.48 -14.63
CA ARG A 161 18.35 5.83 -14.58
C ARG A 161 17.02 5.86 -13.83
N GLN A 162 16.19 4.82 -14.00
CA GLN A 162 14.95 4.66 -13.26
C GLN A 162 15.22 4.33 -11.78
N LEU A 163 16.20 3.48 -11.49
CA LEU A 163 16.60 3.16 -10.13
C LEU A 163 17.02 4.42 -9.35
N GLU A 164 17.85 5.29 -9.94
CA GLU A 164 18.27 6.53 -9.27
C GLU A 164 17.08 7.45 -8.95
N ARG A 165 16.05 7.47 -9.80
CA ARG A 165 14.80 8.21 -9.49
C ARG A 165 14.06 7.60 -8.30
N VAL A 166 13.91 6.27 -8.28
CA VAL A 166 13.26 5.56 -7.16
C VAL A 166 14.03 5.80 -5.86
N LYS A 167 15.36 5.71 -5.87
CA LYS A 167 16.20 5.98 -4.70
C LYS A 167 16.03 7.42 -4.20
N ASN A 168 16.03 8.39 -5.10
CA ASN A 168 15.79 9.79 -4.74
C ASN A 168 14.41 9.99 -4.11
N VAL A 169 13.38 9.35 -4.66
CA VAL A 169 12.03 9.40 -4.11
C VAL A 169 11.96 8.78 -2.71
N ILE A 170 12.59 7.63 -2.50
CA ILE A 170 12.66 6.98 -1.17
C ILE A 170 13.38 7.88 -0.17
N ARG A 171 14.49 8.52 -0.54
CA ARG A 171 15.20 9.49 0.32
C ARG A 171 14.35 10.71 0.65
N VAL A 172 13.62 11.24 -0.33
CA VAL A 172 12.64 12.32 -0.10
C VAL A 172 11.58 11.88 0.91
N LEU A 173 11.11 10.63 0.88
CA LEU A 173 10.18 10.12 1.90
C LEU A 173 10.82 10.08 3.29
N TRP A 174 12.08 9.68 3.40
CA TRP A 174 12.79 9.65 4.68
C TRP A 174 13.05 11.04 5.27
N GLU A 175 13.33 12.04 4.42
CA GLU A 175 13.50 13.42 4.85
C GLU A 175 12.19 14.08 5.28
N ASN A 176 11.03 13.57 4.81
CA ASN A 176 9.72 14.17 5.02
C ASN A 176 8.75 13.17 5.67
N ARG A 177 9.23 12.38 6.64
CA ARG A 177 8.46 11.33 7.35
C ARG A 177 7.14 11.84 7.93
N GLU A 178 7.10 13.09 8.39
CA GLU A 178 5.89 13.75 8.91
C GLU A 178 4.85 14.02 7.80
N ASP A 179 5.29 14.40 6.60
CA ASP A 179 4.39 14.62 5.46
C ASP A 179 3.81 13.29 4.95
N VAL A 180 4.58 12.21 5.04
CA VAL A 180 4.08 10.88 4.72
C VAL A 180 3.02 10.47 5.74
N ALA A 181 3.25 10.74 7.03
CA ALA A 181 2.27 10.47 8.07
C ALA A 181 0.95 11.23 7.83
N SER A 182 1.00 12.49 7.40
CA SER A 182 -0.20 13.31 7.15
C SER A 182 -0.97 13.01 5.85
N VAL A 183 -0.35 12.33 4.89
CA VAL A 183 -1.08 11.84 3.69
C VAL A 183 -1.75 10.50 3.94
N VAL A 184 -1.13 9.76 4.85
CA VAL A 184 -1.61 8.52 5.42
C VAL A 184 -2.63 8.77 6.55
N GLU A 185 -2.73 10.02 7.03
CA GLU A 185 -3.56 10.40 8.17
C GLU A 185 -5.00 9.99 7.99
N TRP A 186 -5.55 9.87 6.79
CA TRP A 186 -6.93 9.41 6.63
C TRP A 186 -7.16 7.97 7.15
N ILE A 187 -6.18 7.05 7.01
CA ILE A 187 -6.25 5.71 7.62
C ILE A 187 -5.96 5.82 9.12
N TYR A 188 -5.11 6.76 9.51
CA TYR A 188 -4.75 7.02 10.91
C TYR A 188 -5.91 7.63 11.72
N GLU A 189 -6.67 8.57 11.16
CA GLU A 189 -7.88 9.21 11.72
C GLU A 189 -9.04 8.22 11.85
N LEU A 190 -9.02 7.12 11.07
CA LEU A 190 -9.93 6.00 11.27
C LEU A 190 -9.43 5.03 12.34
N VAL A 191 -8.15 5.07 12.71
CA VAL A 191 -7.48 4.10 13.58
C VAL A 191 -7.00 4.75 14.90
N LEU A 192 -7.23 6.04 15.16
CA LEU A 192 -6.80 6.74 16.38
C LEU A 192 -7.83 7.71 16.89
#